data_AF-A0A7Y2DVS2-F1
#
_entry.id   AF-A0A7Y2DVS2-F1
#
_cell.length_a   1.000
_cell.length_b   1.000
_cell.length_c   1.000
_cell.angle_alpha   90.00
_cell.angle_beta   90.00
_cell.angle_gamma   90.00
#
_symmetry.space_group_name_H-M   'P 1'
#
loop_
_entity.id
_entity.type
_entity.pdbx_description
1 polymer ?
#
loop_
_entity_poly.entity_id
_entity_poly.type
_entity_poly.pdbx_seq_one_letter_code
_entity_poly.pdbx_strand_id
1 'polypeptide(L)'
;MSCEKYQKLISESIDGAIDLSSSRDLGAHLSICAECSKINEDFHAITNFYEEGFAEDSIPPNSQALWCRINNIIETEVKAELLEEETKA
;
A
#
# COMPACT_ATOMS: atom_id res chain seq x y z
N MET A 1 26.84 1.22 11.18
CA MET A 1 25.74 1.56 10.25
C MET A 1 24.53 1.86 11.11
N SER A 2 23.96 3.07 11.03
CA SER A 2 22.88 3.47 11.93
C SER A 2 21.60 2.69 11.60
N CYS A 3 21.09 1.92 12.58
CA CYS A 3 19.83 1.21 12.46
C CYS A 3 18.66 2.17 12.12
N GLU A 4 18.74 3.44 12.51
CA GLU A 4 17.71 4.46 12.21
C GLU A 4 17.45 4.59 10.70
N LYS A 5 18.50 4.55 9.87
CA LYS A 5 18.35 4.59 8.40
C LYS A 5 17.52 3.40 7.92
N TYR A 6 17.83 2.20 8.42
CA TYR A 6 17.19 0.98 7.98
C TYR A 6 15.78 0.83 8.55
N GLN A 7 15.52 1.32 9.76
CA GLN A 7 14.16 1.41 10.31
C GLN A 7 13.26 2.30 9.45
N LYS A 8 13.78 3.41 8.92
CA LYS A 8 13.04 4.25 7.95
C LYS A 8 12.80 3.50 6.63
N LEU A 9 13.79 2.75 6.14
CA LEU A 9 13.63 1.93 4.94
C LEU A 9 12.63 0.78 5.13
N ILE A 10 12.51 0.20 6.34
CA ILE A 10 11.48 -0.79 6.66
C ILE A 10 10.10 -0.16 6.48
N SER A 11 9.86 1.04 7.00
CA SER A 11 8.60 1.75 6.79
C SER A 11 8.31 2.02 5.31
N GLU A 12 9.29 2.56 4.57
CA GLU A 12 9.15 2.82 3.13
C GLU A 12 8.90 1.52 2.33
N SER A 13 9.44 0.39 2.78
CA SER A 13 9.21 -0.93 2.18
C SER A 13 7.78 -1.41 2.40
N ILE A 14 7.21 -1.21 3.59
CA ILE A 14 5.82 -1.59 3.91
C ILE A 14 4.83 -0.76 3.09
N ASP A 15 5.12 0.53 2.91
CA ASP A 15 4.30 1.45 2.12
C ASP A 15 4.44 1.23 0.59
N GLY A 16 5.30 0.32 0.15
CA GLY A 16 5.57 0.07 -1.27
C GLY A 16 6.32 1.19 -1.98
N ALA A 17 6.97 2.09 -1.23
CA ALA A 17 7.65 3.29 -1.73
C ALA A 17 9.18 3.14 -1.87
N ILE A 18 9.72 1.94 -1.62
CA ILE A 18 11.16 1.67 -1.67
C ILE A 18 11.65 1.35 -3.09
N ASP A 19 12.81 1.89 -3.47
CA ASP A 19 13.45 1.55 -4.76
C ASP A 19 14.25 0.23 -4.69
N LEU A 20 14.54 -0.34 -5.86
CA LEU A 20 15.23 -1.63 -5.97
C LEU A 20 16.62 -1.67 -5.34
N SER A 21 17.35 -0.54 -5.32
CA SER A 21 18.69 -0.49 -4.73
C SER A 21 18.61 -0.45 -3.20
N SER A 22 17.70 0.37 -2.66
CA SER A 22 17.42 0.45 -1.22
C SER A 22 16.84 -0.84 -0.66
N SER A 23 16.00 -1.54 -1.43
CA SER A 23 15.47 -2.85 -1.06
C SER A 23 16.57 -3.91 -0.89
N ARG A 24 17.56 -3.94 -1.80
CA ARG A 24 18.71 -4.86 -1.67
C ARG A 24 19.60 -4.50 -0.48
N ASP A 25 19.87 -3.20 -0.27
CA ASP A 25 20.64 -2.72 0.88
C ASP A 25 19.94 -3.08 2.21
N LEU A 26 18.61 -2.89 2.26
CA LEU A 26 17.79 -3.29 3.40
C LEU A 26 17.87 -4.80 3.64
N GLY A 27 17.70 -5.62 2.60
CA GLY A 27 17.82 -7.09 2.72
C GLY A 27 19.18 -7.53 3.24
N ALA A 28 20.27 -6.89 2.79
CA ALA A 28 21.61 -7.16 3.30
C ALA A 28 21.72 -6.81 4.79
N HIS A 29 21.17 -5.68 5.23
CA HIS A 29 21.17 -5.30 6.65
C HIS A 29 20.33 -6.22 7.53
N LEU A 30 19.14 -6.62 7.09
CA LEU A 30 18.27 -7.54 7.83
C LEU A 30 18.94 -8.90 8.07
N SER A 31 19.78 -9.36 7.14
CA SER A 31 20.52 -10.63 7.30
C SER A 31 21.57 -10.64 8.43
N ILE A 32 21.99 -9.46 8.90
CA ILE A 32 23.05 -9.32 9.91
C ILE A 32 22.58 -8.61 11.19
N CYS A 33 21.45 -7.89 11.16
CA CYS A 33 20.93 -7.14 12.30
C CYS A 33 19.64 -7.77 12.82
N ALA A 34 19.75 -8.50 13.94
CA ALA A 34 18.62 -9.16 14.58
C ALA A 34 17.53 -8.17 15.05
N GLU A 35 17.92 -6.96 15.47
CA GLU A 35 16.98 -5.93 15.91
C GLU A 35 16.10 -5.46 14.75
N CYS A 36 16.71 -5.08 13.62
CA CYS A 36 15.98 -4.67 12.43
C CYS A 36 15.19 -5.82 11.80
N SER A 37 15.71 -7.06 11.84
CA SER A 37 14.95 -8.25 11.38
C SER A 37 13.67 -8.41 12.17
N LYS A 38 13.75 -8.32 13.51
CA LYS A 38 12.58 -8.43 14.37
C LYS A 38 11.55 -7.34 14.09
N ILE A 39 11.98 -6.09 13.94
CA ILE A 39 11.07 -4.97 13.60
C ILE A 39 10.37 -5.24 12.25
N ASN A 40 11.11 -5.70 11.25
CA ASN A 40 10.56 -6.04 9.94
C ASN A 40 9.54 -7.19 10.02
N GLU A 41 9.84 -8.23 10.79
CA GLU A 41 8.94 -9.36 11.04
C GLU A 41 7.66 -8.93 11.77
N ASP A 42 7.78 -8.08 12.80
CA ASP A 42 6.65 -7.56 13.56
C ASP A 42 5.69 -6.76 12.66
N PHE A 43 6.22 -5.93 11.76
CA PHE A 43 5.39 -5.22 10.79
C PHE A 43 4.71 -6.15 9.78
N HIS A 44 5.42 -7.16 9.26
CA HIS A 44 4.82 -8.13 8.35
C HIS A 44 3.74 -8.98 9.03
N ALA A 45 3.91 -9.32 10.31
CA ALA A 45 2.87 -10.02 11.06
C ALA A 45 1.57 -9.19 11.14
N ILE A 46 1.70 -7.87 11.32
CA ILE A 46 0.55 -6.95 11.31
C ILE A 46 -0.09 -6.92 9.92
N THR A 47 0.67 -6.72 8.85
CA THR A 47 0.12 -6.64 7.49
C THR A 47 -0.58 -7.94 7.08
N ASN A 48 0.05 -9.09 7.38
CA ASN A 48 -0.51 -10.40 7.07
C ASN A 48 -1.83 -10.64 7.81
N PHE A 49 -1.94 -10.22 9.07
CA PHE A 49 -3.18 -10.31 9.83
C PHE A 49 -4.34 -9.55 9.15
N TYR A 50 -4.07 -8.37 8.60
CA TYR A 50 -5.08 -7.62 7.84
C TYR A 50 -5.47 -8.32 6.54
N GLU A 51 -4.50 -8.82 5.78
CA GLU A 51 -4.76 -9.53 4.52
C GLU A 51 -5.58 -10.81 4.73
N GLU A 52 -5.27 -11.59 5.77
CA GLU A 52 -6.00 -12.81 6.13
C GLU A 52 -7.41 -12.51 6.68
N GLY A 53 -7.56 -11.46 7.50
CA GLY A 53 -8.83 -11.10 8.14
C GLY A 53 -9.83 -10.41 7.23
N PHE A 54 -9.39 -9.74 6.16
CA PHE A 54 -10.28 -9.06 5.21
C PHE A 54 -10.95 -10.00 4.20
N ALA A 55 -10.54 -11.26 4.09
CA ALA A 55 -10.93 -12.09 2.94
C ALA A 55 -12.41 -12.51 2.89
N GLU A 56 -13.12 -12.64 4.03
CA GLU A 56 -14.51 -13.14 4.03
C GLU A 56 -15.57 -12.11 4.46
N ASP A 57 -15.30 -11.25 5.45
CA ASP A 57 -16.31 -10.32 5.98
C ASP A 57 -16.31 -8.94 5.31
N SER A 58 -15.35 -8.65 4.43
CA SER A 58 -15.19 -7.31 3.84
C SER A 58 -15.91 -7.10 2.51
N ILE A 59 -16.40 -8.17 1.87
CA ILE A 59 -17.13 -8.05 0.59
C ILE A 59 -18.54 -7.57 0.92
N PRO A 60 -18.91 -6.32 0.58
CA PRO A 60 -20.25 -5.83 0.88
C PRO A 60 -21.28 -6.68 0.13
N PRO A 61 -22.46 -6.91 0.74
CA PRO A 61 -23.55 -7.55 0.02
C PRO A 61 -23.85 -6.73 -1.25
N ASN A 62 -24.00 -7.42 -2.39
CA ASN A 62 -24.20 -6.79 -3.69
C ASN A 62 -23.01 -5.95 -4.20
N SER A 63 -21.78 -6.39 -3.93
CA SER A 63 -20.52 -5.78 -4.40
C SER A 63 -20.51 -5.47 -5.91
N GLN A 64 -21.12 -6.32 -6.73
CA GLN A 64 -21.22 -6.10 -8.18
C GLN A 64 -22.05 -4.85 -8.53
N ALA A 65 -23.22 -4.65 -7.91
CA ALA A 65 -24.03 -3.47 -8.19
C ALA A 65 -23.39 -2.19 -7.63
N LEU A 66 -22.70 -2.29 -6.48
CA LEU A 66 -21.90 -1.19 -5.94
C LEU A 66 -20.79 -0.77 -6.89
N TRP A 67 -20.06 -1.75 -7.46
CA TRP A 67 -19.05 -1.48 -8.48
C TRP A 67 -19.63 -0.81 -9.72
N CYS A 68 -20.73 -1.33 -10.26
CA CYS A 68 -21.42 -0.69 -11.40
C CYS A 68 -21.81 0.76 -11.11
N ARG A 69 -22.30 1.04 -9.89
CA ARG A 69 -22.68 2.39 -9.48
C ARG A 69 -21.46 3.31 -9.40
N ILE A 70 -20.39 2.87 -8.74
CA ILE A 70 -19.14 3.64 -8.63
C ILE A 70 -18.57 3.94 -10.02
N ASN A 71 -18.51 2.93 -10.88
CA ASN A 71 -17.99 3.07 -12.24
C ASN A 71 -18.81 4.06 -13.08
N ASN A 72 -20.14 4.01 -12.97
CA ASN A 72 -21.00 4.96 -13.65
C ASN A 72 -20.74 6.40 -13.18
N ILE A 73 -20.65 6.64 -11.86
CA ILE A 73 -20.37 7.97 -11.31
C ILE A 73 -19.03 8.52 -11.83
N ILE A 74 -17.98 7.70 -11.83
CA ILE A 74 -16.66 8.09 -12.34
C ILE A 74 -16.76 8.51 -13.82
N GLU A 75 -17.41 7.71 -14.66
CA GLU A 75 -17.50 7.98 -16.10
C GLU A 75 -18.44 9.14 -16.45
N THR A 76 -19.51 9.38 -15.68
CA THR A 76 -20.52 10.37 -16.04
C THR A 76 -20.36 11.71 -15.34
N GLU A 77 -19.92 11.73 -14.07
CA GLU A 77 -19.85 12.95 -13.27
C GLU A 77 -18.40 13.46 -13.22
N VAL A 78 -17.47 12.63 -12.72
CA VAL A 78 -16.07 13.05 -12.50
C VAL A 78 -15.36 13.38 -13.81
N LYS A 79 -15.50 12.51 -14.81
CA LYS A 79 -14.86 12.73 -16.13
C LYS A 79 -15.47 13.90 -16.90
N ALA A 80 -16.77 14.17 -16.71
CA ALA A 80 -17.43 15.31 -17.34
C ALA A 80 -16.95 16.64 -16.74
N GLU A 81 -16.85 16.72 -15.40
CA GLU A 81 -16.35 17.90 -14.70
C GLU A 81 -14.91 18.25 -15.11
N LEU A 82 -14.02 17.26 -15.23
CA LEU A 82 -12.64 17.47 -15.67
C LEU A 82 -12.54 18.02 -17.10
N LEU A 83 -13.37 17.52 -18.03
CA LEU A 83 -13.42 18.03 -19.40
C LEU A 83 -13.97 19.46 -19.47
N GLU A 84 -14.93 19.79 -18.60
CA GLU A 84 -15.46 21.16 -18.50
C GLU A 84 -14.44 22.14 -17.91
N GLU A 85 -13.55 21.69 -17.03
CA GLU A 85 -12.45 22.50 -16.50
C GLU A 85 -11.33 22.70 -17.55
N GLU A 86 -10.94 21.65 -18.28
CA GLU A 86 -9.93 21.72 -19.34
C GLU A 86 -10.37 22.61 -20.52
N THR A 87 -11.66 22.65 -20.83
CA THR A 87 -12.19 23.51 -21.91
C THR A 87 -12.37 24.97 -21.51
N LYS A 88 -12.32 25.28 -20.22
CA LYS A 88 -12.39 26.66 -19.68
C LYS A 88 -11.00 27.26 -19.40
N ALA A 89 -9.94 26.46 -19.42
CA ALA A 89 -8.54 26.88 -19.29
C ALA A 89 -7.95 27.33 -20.64
#